data_AF-A0A484GPY1-F1
#
_entry.id   AF-A0A484GPY1-F1
#
_cell.length_a   1.000
_cell.length_b   1.000
_cell.length_c   1.000
_cell.angle_alpha   90.00
_cell.angle_beta   90.00
_cell.angle_gamma   90.00
#
_symmetry.space_group_name_H-M   'P 1'
#
loop_
_entity.id
_entity.type
_entity.pdbx_description
1 polymer ?
#
loop_
_entity_poly.entity_id
_entity_poly.type
_entity_poly.pdbx_seq_one_letter_code
_entity_poly.pdbx_strand_id
1 'polypeptide(L)'
;MKRQNVRTLSLIVCTFTYLLVGAAVFDALESDHEMREEEKLKAEEVRIKGKYNISSEDYRQLELVILQSEPHRAGVQWKFAGSFYFAITVITTIGYGHAAPGTDAGKAFCMFYAVLGIPLTLVMFQSLGERMNTFVRYLLKRIKRCCGMRNTEVSMENMVTVGFFSCMGMLCIGAAAFSQCEEWSFFHAYYYCFITLTTIGFGDYVALQTKGALQRKPLYVAFSFMYILVGLTVIGAFLNLVVLRFLTMNSEDERRDAEERASLAGN
;
A
#
# COMPACT_ATOMS: atom_id res chain seq x y z
N MET A 1 -15.81 22.42 -26.31
CA MET A 1 -15.00 22.26 -25.08
C MET A 1 -13.74 21.48 -25.47
N LYS A 2 -12.53 21.90 -25.07
CA LYS A 2 -11.30 21.18 -25.44
C LYS A 2 -11.34 19.74 -24.93
N ARG A 3 -10.76 18.80 -25.67
CA ARG A 3 -10.71 17.36 -25.32
C ARG A 3 -10.11 17.11 -23.94
N GLN A 4 -9.10 17.90 -23.56
CA GLN A 4 -8.49 17.88 -22.22
C GLN A 4 -9.48 18.25 -21.11
N ASN A 5 -10.21 19.37 -21.27
CA ASN A 5 -11.19 19.82 -20.29
C ASN A 5 -12.31 18.79 -20.09
N VAL A 6 -12.76 18.17 -21.19
CA VAL A 6 -13.74 17.08 -21.14
C VAL A 6 -13.16 15.87 -20.39
N ARG A 7 -11.93 15.43 -20.70
CA ARG A 7 -11.27 14.32 -19.99
C ARG A 7 -11.14 14.62 -18.49
N THR A 8 -10.67 15.79 -18.11
CA THR A 8 -10.49 16.18 -16.71
C THR A 8 -11.83 16.22 -15.97
N LEU A 9 -12.85 16.83 -16.56
CA LEU A 9 -14.19 16.87 -15.96
C LEU A 9 -14.79 15.46 -15.82
N SER A 10 -14.64 14.62 -16.85
CA SER A 10 -15.08 13.22 -16.79
C SER A 10 -14.37 12.45 -15.69
N LEU A 11 -13.06 12.62 -15.50
CA LEU A 11 -12.31 11.98 -14.42
C LEU A 11 -12.82 12.44 -13.05
N ILE A 12 -13.07 13.74 -12.86
CA ILE A 12 -13.63 14.28 -11.62
C ILE A 12 -14.98 13.64 -11.32
N VAL A 13 -15.91 13.64 -12.28
CA VAL A 13 -17.24 13.04 -12.12
C VAL A 13 -17.12 11.55 -11.81
N CYS A 14 -16.31 10.80 -12.56
CA CYS A 14 -16.09 9.38 -12.32
C CYS A 14 -15.57 9.11 -10.91
N THR A 15 -14.55 9.85 -10.44
CA THR A 15 -13.99 9.69 -9.09
C THR A 15 -15.03 10.00 -8.01
N PHE A 16 -15.80 11.08 -8.15
CA PHE A 16 -16.87 11.39 -7.19
C PHE A 16 -17.95 10.31 -7.16
N THR A 17 -18.38 9.81 -8.32
CA THR A 17 -19.35 8.70 -8.36
C THR A 17 -18.78 7.41 -7.75
N TYR A 18 -17.49 7.13 -7.97
CA TYR A 18 -16.82 5.98 -7.37
C TYR A 18 -16.75 6.08 -5.84
N LEU A 19 -16.50 7.28 -5.30
CA LEU A 19 -16.55 7.54 -3.86
C LEU A 19 -17.96 7.36 -3.29
N LEU A 20 -19.00 7.86 -3.97
CA LEU A 20 -20.39 7.70 -3.52
C LEU A 20 -20.81 6.22 -3.49
N VAL A 21 -20.48 5.46 -4.53
CA VAL A 21 -20.73 4.01 -4.57
C VAL A 21 -19.96 3.30 -3.46
N GLY A 22 -18.67 3.63 -3.27
CA GLY A 22 -17.86 3.09 -2.18
C GLY A 22 -18.47 3.38 -0.81
N ALA A 23 -18.89 4.61 -0.54
CA ALA A 23 -19.52 5.00 0.71
C ALA A 23 -20.80 4.21 0.97
N ALA A 24 -21.67 4.06 -0.03
CA ALA A 24 -22.91 3.28 0.11
C ALA A 24 -22.64 1.79 0.37
N VAL A 25 -21.63 1.21 -0.28
CA VAL A 25 -21.27 -0.20 -0.05
C VAL A 25 -20.65 -0.40 1.33
N PHE A 26 -19.74 0.46 1.77
CA PHE A 26 -19.14 0.35 3.11
C PHE A 26 -20.17 0.58 4.22
N ASP A 27 -21.08 1.55 4.08
CA ASP A 27 -22.19 1.75 5.01
C ASP A 27 -23.07 0.49 5.13
N ALA A 28 -23.42 -0.11 3.99
CA ALA A 28 -24.24 -1.33 3.96
C ALA A 28 -23.55 -2.56 4.57
N LEU A 29 -22.21 -2.62 4.55
CA LEU A 29 -21.44 -3.77 5.03
C LEU A 29 -21.00 -3.63 6.49
N GLU A 30 -20.60 -2.42 6.92
CA GLU A 30 -19.90 -2.20 8.19
C GLU A 30 -20.77 -1.53 9.27
N SER A 31 -21.75 -0.69 8.92
CA SER A 31 -22.48 0.12 9.92
C SER A 31 -23.22 -0.72 10.95
N ASP A 32 -23.89 -1.77 10.50
CA ASP A 32 -24.57 -2.73 11.37
C ASP A 32 -23.59 -3.51 12.27
N HIS A 33 -22.38 -3.78 11.78
CA HIS A 33 -21.35 -4.48 12.55
C HIS A 33 -20.79 -3.57 13.64
N GLU A 34 -20.42 -2.33 13.29
CA GLU A 34 -19.90 -1.31 14.20
C GLU A 34 -20.88 -1.03 15.35
N MET A 35 -22.17 -0.80 15.05
CA MET A 35 -23.19 -0.56 16.08
C MET A 35 -23.30 -1.73 17.06
N ARG A 36 -23.27 -2.97 16.56
CA ARG A 36 -23.32 -4.17 17.41
C ARG A 36 -22.06 -4.36 18.24
N GLU A 37 -20.88 -4.04 17.71
CA GLU A 37 -19.64 -4.08 18.49
C GLU A 37 -19.63 -3.02 19.59
N GLU A 38 -20.05 -1.80 19.29
CA GLU A 38 -20.13 -0.72 20.28
C GLU A 38 -21.07 -1.08 21.44
N GLU A 39 -22.25 -1.64 21.13
CA GLU A 39 -23.20 -2.12 22.14
C GLU A 39 -22.59 -3.22 23.02
N LYS A 40 -21.88 -4.19 22.42
CA LYS A 40 -21.19 -5.25 23.17
C LYS A 40 -20.10 -4.70 24.07
N LEU A 41 -19.29 -3.77 23.58
CA LEU A 41 -18.21 -3.16 24.35
C LEU A 41 -18.76 -2.35 25.53
N LYS A 42 -19.83 -1.57 25.33
CA LYS A 42 -20.51 -0.85 26.42
C LYS A 42 -21.12 -1.79 27.46
N ALA A 43 -21.74 -2.88 27.03
CA ALA A 43 -22.28 -3.88 27.94
C ALA A 43 -21.17 -4.54 28.78
N GLU A 44 -20.03 -4.82 28.16
CA GLU A 44 -18.87 -5.41 28.81
C GLU A 44 -18.17 -4.44 29.78
N GLU A 45 -18.08 -3.16 29.42
CA GLU A 45 -17.62 -2.09 30.32
C GLU A 45 -18.46 -2.09 31.61
N VAL A 46 -19.79 -2.02 31.48
CA VAL A 46 -20.71 -1.99 32.64
C VAL A 46 -20.54 -3.25 33.48
N ARG A 47 -20.41 -4.42 32.84
CA ARG A 47 -20.18 -5.70 33.52
C ARG A 47 -18.88 -5.70 34.33
N ILE A 48 -17.78 -5.20 33.76
CA ILE A 48 -16.47 -5.15 34.41
C ILE A 48 -16.48 -4.15 35.56
N LYS A 49 -17.02 -2.94 35.36
CA LYS A 49 -17.12 -1.91 36.40
C LYS A 49 -17.92 -2.41 37.60
N GLY A 50 -19.06 -3.07 37.35
CA GLY A 50 -19.88 -3.66 38.41
C GLY A 50 -19.19 -4.84 39.11
N LYS A 51 -18.58 -5.76 38.35
CA LYS A 51 -17.93 -6.96 38.90
C LYS A 51 -16.75 -6.63 39.81
N TYR A 52 -15.97 -5.60 39.46
CA TYR A 52 -14.76 -5.22 40.19
C TYR A 52 -14.93 -3.94 41.02
N ASN A 53 -16.15 -3.39 41.09
CA ASN A 53 -16.47 -2.16 41.80
C ASN A 53 -15.55 -0.97 41.44
N ILE A 54 -15.32 -0.78 40.13
CA ILE A 54 -14.43 0.26 39.58
C ILE A 54 -15.25 1.53 39.34
N SER A 55 -14.77 2.68 39.83
CA SER A 55 -15.38 3.98 39.56
C SER A 55 -15.22 4.38 38.09
N SER A 56 -16.09 5.26 37.56
CA SER A 56 -15.95 5.73 36.18
C SER A 56 -14.64 6.48 35.93
N GLU A 57 -14.11 7.18 36.94
CA GLU A 57 -12.83 7.89 36.80
C GLU A 57 -11.65 6.90 36.75
N ASP A 58 -11.63 5.91 37.65
CA ASP A 58 -10.57 4.90 37.66
C ASP A 58 -10.58 4.05 36.39
N TYR A 59 -11.78 3.73 35.86
CA TYR A 59 -11.90 3.03 34.59
C TYR A 59 -11.32 3.86 33.43
N ARG A 60 -11.55 5.17 33.40
CA ARG A 60 -10.97 6.07 32.41
C ARG A 60 -9.44 6.12 32.51
N GLN A 61 -8.89 6.16 33.72
CA GLN A 61 -7.43 6.09 33.91
C GLN A 61 -6.87 4.75 33.43
N LEU A 62 -7.56 3.64 33.73
CA LEU A 62 -7.17 2.31 33.26
C LEU A 62 -7.19 2.23 31.73
N GLU A 63 -8.23 2.75 31.09
CA GLU A 63 -8.35 2.84 29.63
C GLU A 63 -7.19 3.63 29.02
N LEU A 64 -6.88 4.81 29.57
CA LEU A 64 -5.75 5.64 29.12
C LEU A 64 -4.41 4.90 29.22
N VAL A 65 -4.17 4.20 30.33
CA VAL A 65 -2.95 3.40 30.52
C VAL A 65 -2.88 2.25 29.52
N ILE A 66 -3.99 1.55 29.28
CA ILE A 66 -4.06 0.46 28.30
C ILE A 66 -3.73 1.00 26.90
N LEU A 67 -4.40 2.06 26.46
CA LEU A 67 -4.21 2.67 25.14
C LEU A 67 -2.75 3.15 24.94
N GLN A 68 -2.13 3.75 25.96
CA GLN A 68 -0.74 4.19 25.90
C GLN A 68 0.26 3.01 25.94
N SER A 69 -0.14 1.88 26.53
CA SER A 69 0.71 0.68 26.62
C SER A 69 0.73 -0.13 25.31
N GLU A 70 -0.31 -0.07 24.49
CA GLU A 70 -0.47 -0.89 23.27
C GLU A 70 0.77 -0.88 22.34
N PRO A 71 1.32 0.28 21.94
CA PRO A 71 2.52 0.31 21.07
C PRO A 71 3.76 -0.36 21.69
N HIS A 72 3.82 -0.43 23.02
CA HIS A 72 4.91 -1.02 23.76
C HIS A 72 4.75 -2.55 23.94
N ARG A 73 3.54 -3.10 23.75
CA ARG A 73 3.26 -4.54 23.87
C ARG A 73 3.96 -5.37 22.80
N ALA A 74 4.14 -4.80 21.60
CA ALA A 74 4.86 -5.44 20.50
C ALA A 74 6.40 -5.50 20.74
N GLY A 75 6.89 -4.88 21.81
CA GLY A 75 8.30 -4.85 22.20
C GLY A 75 9.01 -3.57 21.76
N VAL A 76 10.35 -3.60 21.73
CA VAL A 76 11.16 -2.43 21.42
C VAL A 76 11.12 -2.11 19.92
N GLN A 77 10.36 -1.08 19.55
CA GLN A 77 10.23 -0.59 18.18
C GLN A 77 11.43 0.27 17.73
N TRP A 78 12.00 1.07 18.63
CA TRP A 78 13.06 2.04 18.31
C TRP A 78 14.48 1.50 18.55
N LYS A 79 14.82 0.43 17.84
CA LYS A 79 16.21 -0.02 17.58
C LYS A 79 16.46 -0.03 16.08
N PHE A 80 17.66 -0.37 15.63
CA PHE A 80 18.01 -0.28 14.20
C PHE A 80 17.00 -0.98 13.28
N ALA A 81 16.63 -2.24 13.56
CA ALA A 81 15.68 -2.99 12.74
C ALA A 81 14.30 -2.31 12.65
N GLY A 82 13.73 -1.87 13.78
CA GLY A 82 12.42 -1.20 13.76
C GLY A 82 12.47 0.23 13.24
N SER A 83 13.60 0.94 13.44
CA SER A 83 13.83 2.26 12.82
C SER A 83 13.98 2.16 11.31
N PHE A 84 14.62 1.09 10.81
CA PHE A 84 14.70 0.80 9.39
C PHE A 84 13.34 0.40 8.81
N TYR A 85 12.55 -0.39 9.54
CA TYR A 85 11.18 -0.71 9.14
C TYR A 85 10.33 0.55 9.04
N PHE A 86 10.39 1.43 10.04
CA PHE A 86 9.75 2.75 10.01
C PHE A 86 10.23 3.62 8.84
N ALA A 87 11.54 3.63 8.55
CA ALA A 87 12.07 4.38 7.41
C ALA A 87 11.49 3.87 6.08
N ILE A 88 11.36 2.54 5.91
CA ILE A 88 10.69 1.95 4.75
C ILE A 88 9.24 2.46 4.67
N THR A 89 8.46 2.36 5.76
CA THR A 89 7.03 2.72 5.72
C THR A 89 6.81 4.20 5.41
N VAL A 90 7.74 5.09 5.81
CA VAL A 90 7.70 6.52 5.49
C VAL A 90 7.99 6.76 4.01
N ILE A 91 9.12 6.30 3.48
CA ILE A 91 9.53 6.63 2.10
C ILE A 91 8.69 5.91 1.04
N THR A 92 8.11 4.76 1.39
CA THR A 92 7.18 4.00 0.52
C THR A 92 5.72 4.42 0.69
N THR A 93 5.45 5.41 1.54
CA THR A 93 4.11 5.93 1.85
C THR A 93 3.11 4.89 2.36
N ILE A 94 3.56 3.74 2.87
CA ILE A 94 2.69 2.73 3.48
C ILE A 94 2.14 3.24 4.81
N GLY A 95 3.01 3.73 5.71
CA GLY A 95 2.58 4.47 6.89
C GLY A 95 1.63 3.76 7.89
N TYR A 96 1.83 2.47 8.21
CA TYR A 96 0.96 1.69 9.13
C TYR A 96 0.58 2.32 10.49
N GLY A 97 1.30 3.32 10.99
CA GLY A 97 0.99 3.94 12.30
C GLY A 97 1.34 3.13 13.55
N HIS A 98 1.71 1.84 13.44
CA HIS A 98 2.12 1.00 14.59
C HIS A 98 3.29 1.57 15.39
N ALA A 99 4.17 2.35 14.74
CA ALA A 99 5.22 3.13 15.36
C ALA A 99 5.24 4.53 14.74
N ALA A 100 5.17 5.56 15.59
CA ALA A 100 5.21 6.95 15.18
C ALA A 100 6.20 7.75 16.06
N PRO A 101 6.87 8.80 15.53
CA PRO A 101 7.79 9.61 16.32
C PRO A 101 7.07 10.32 17.48
N GLY A 102 7.40 9.94 18.71
CA GLY A 102 6.83 10.56 19.91
C GLY A 102 7.43 11.94 20.24
N THR A 103 8.64 12.23 19.76
CA THR A 103 9.37 13.48 20.06
C THR A 103 9.20 14.51 18.96
N ASP A 104 9.20 15.80 19.32
CA ASP A 104 9.08 16.89 18.35
C ASP A 104 10.25 16.92 17.35
N ALA A 105 11.46 16.63 17.82
CA ALA A 105 12.63 16.48 16.96
C ALA A 105 12.46 15.31 15.96
N GLY A 106 11.91 14.18 16.41
CA GLY A 106 11.64 13.02 15.55
C GLY A 106 10.56 13.32 14.49
N LYS A 107 9.50 14.05 14.86
CA LYS A 107 8.46 14.51 13.93
C LYS A 107 9.04 15.48 12.89
N ALA A 108 9.84 16.45 13.33
CA ALA A 108 10.53 17.38 12.44
C ALA A 108 11.42 16.65 11.43
N PHE A 109 12.27 15.74 11.91
CA PHE A 109 13.12 14.92 11.03
C PHE A 109 12.29 14.08 10.05
N CYS A 110 11.21 13.44 10.51
CA CYS A 110 10.32 12.64 9.67
C CYS A 110 9.75 13.46 8.50
N MET A 111 9.32 14.70 8.76
CA MET A 111 8.81 15.60 7.72
C MET A 111 9.86 15.87 6.63
N PHE A 112 11.08 16.25 7.01
CA PHE A 112 12.16 16.51 6.04
C PHE A 112 12.59 15.23 5.32
N TYR A 113 12.65 14.11 6.03
CA TYR A 113 13.01 12.81 5.47
C TYR A 113 12.00 12.35 4.42
N ALA A 114 10.70 12.52 4.66
CA ALA A 114 9.64 12.18 3.71
C ALA A 114 9.69 13.05 2.45
N VAL A 115 9.92 14.36 2.58
CA VAL A 115 9.98 15.31 1.44
C VAL A 115 11.02 14.89 0.40
N LEU A 116 12.20 14.42 0.84
CA LEU A 116 13.26 13.97 -0.07
C LEU A 116 13.15 12.48 -0.41
N GLY A 117 12.75 11.66 0.55
CA GLY A 117 12.70 10.20 0.43
C GLY A 117 11.61 9.70 -0.51
N ILE A 118 10.41 10.30 -0.48
CA ILE A 118 9.29 9.86 -1.32
C ILE A 118 9.59 10.07 -2.81
N PRO A 119 10.02 11.26 -3.29
CA PRO A 119 10.38 11.43 -4.71
C PRO A 119 11.50 10.48 -5.16
N LEU A 120 12.54 10.31 -4.34
CA LEU A 120 13.64 9.39 -4.63
C LEU A 120 13.14 7.95 -4.78
N THR A 121 12.25 7.52 -3.88
CA THR A 121 11.68 6.16 -3.86
C THR A 121 10.76 5.93 -5.06
N LEU A 122 9.94 6.92 -5.43
CA LEU A 122 9.11 6.86 -6.62
C LEU A 122 9.97 6.70 -7.89
N VAL A 123 10.99 7.54 -8.07
CA VAL A 123 11.91 7.43 -9.23
C VAL A 123 12.63 6.08 -9.26
N MET A 124 13.05 5.58 -8.09
CA MET A 124 13.67 4.27 -7.97
C MET A 124 12.73 3.14 -8.43
N PHE A 125 11.49 3.10 -7.92
CA PHE A 125 10.52 2.07 -8.33
C PHE A 125 10.10 2.20 -9.79
N GLN A 126 9.99 3.43 -10.31
CA GLN A 126 9.75 3.65 -11.74
C GLN A 126 10.87 3.03 -12.59
N SER A 127 12.12 3.35 -12.27
CA SER A 127 13.31 2.87 -12.98
C SER A 127 13.48 1.35 -12.89
N LEU A 128 13.25 0.76 -11.71
CA LEU A 128 13.28 -0.69 -11.51
C LEU A 128 12.13 -1.40 -12.24
N GLY A 129 10.94 -0.82 -12.20
CA GLY A 129 9.76 -1.37 -12.87
C GLY A 129 9.91 -1.42 -14.39
N GLU A 130 10.47 -0.37 -15.00
CA GLU A 130 10.77 -0.34 -16.44
C GLU A 130 11.79 -1.42 -16.84
N ARG A 131 12.87 -1.56 -16.07
CA ARG A 131 13.88 -2.62 -16.28
C ARG A 131 13.26 -4.00 -16.14
N MET A 132 12.39 -4.20 -15.14
CA MET A 132 11.69 -5.46 -14.94
C MET A 132 10.75 -5.78 -16.09
N ASN A 133 9.97 -4.82 -16.57
CA ASN A 133 9.11 -4.98 -17.75
C ASN A 133 9.92 -5.32 -19.01
N THR A 134 11.07 -4.68 -19.20
CA THR A 134 11.99 -4.98 -20.31
C THR A 134 12.54 -6.41 -20.21
N PHE A 135 12.92 -6.83 -19.01
CA PHE A 135 13.39 -8.19 -18.75
C PHE A 135 12.29 -9.24 -19.00
N VAL A 136 11.07 -9.01 -18.52
CA VAL A 136 9.90 -9.88 -18.77
C VAL A 136 9.62 -9.97 -20.27
N ARG A 137 9.65 -8.85 -21.00
CA ARG A 137 9.49 -8.83 -22.45
C ARG A 137 10.55 -9.68 -23.16
N TYR A 138 11.80 -9.57 -22.73
CA TYR A 138 12.90 -10.39 -23.26
C TYR A 138 12.68 -11.88 -22.99
N LEU A 139 12.30 -12.24 -21.75
CA LEU A 139 11.99 -13.63 -21.37
C LEU A 139 10.82 -14.20 -22.19
N LEU A 140 9.73 -13.45 -22.33
CA LEU A 140 8.58 -13.88 -23.14
C LEU A 140 8.98 -14.08 -24.61
N LYS A 141 9.79 -13.18 -25.18
CA LYS A 141 10.30 -13.34 -26.55
C LYS A 141 11.16 -14.61 -26.67
N ARG A 142 11.98 -14.92 -25.66
CA ARG A 142 12.80 -16.14 -25.63
C ARG A 142 11.92 -17.40 -25.50
N ILE A 143 10.93 -17.40 -24.61
CA ILE A 143 9.98 -18.50 -24.43
C ILE A 143 9.21 -18.75 -25.73
N LYS A 144 8.64 -17.71 -26.37
CA LYS A 144 7.93 -17.84 -27.66
C LYS A 144 8.81 -18.44 -28.76
N ARG A 145 10.10 -18.06 -28.82
CA ARG A 145 11.07 -18.66 -29.74
C ARG A 145 11.32 -20.14 -29.43
N CYS A 146 11.55 -20.48 -28.15
CA CYS A 146 11.77 -21.87 -27.73
C CYS A 146 10.54 -22.76 -27.98
N CYS A 147 9.32 -22.22 -27.86
CA CYS A 147 8.07 -22.90 -28.18
C CYS A 147 7.76 -22.98 -29.69
N GLY A 148 8.65 -22.50 -30.57
CA GLY A 148 8.49 -22.58 -32.02
C GLY A 148 7.36 -21.72 -32.60
N MET A 149 6.93 -20.66 -31.89
CA MET A 149 5.83 -19.81 -32.35
C MET A 149 6.26 -18.95 -33.55
N ARG A 150 5.45 -18.95 -34.63
CA ARG A 150 5.68 -18.12 -35.83
C ARG A 150 5.75 -16.62 -35.54
N ASN A 151 4.94 -16.12 -34.59
CA ASN A 151 4.97 -14.73 -34.17
C ASN A 151 5.63 -14.60 -32.78
N THR A 152 6.83 -14.01 -32.74
CA THR A 152 7.59 -13.80 -31.51
C THR A 152 7.44 -12.39 -30.93
N GLU A 153 6.60 -11.55 -31.54
CA GLU A 153 6.30 -10.24 -31.01
C GLU A 153 5.50 -10.33 -29.71
N VAL A 154 5.90 -9.50 -28.74
CA VAL A 154 5.26 -9.43 -27.43
C VAL A 154 4.33 -8.23 -27.44
N SER A 155 3.04 -8.47 -27.70
CA SER A 155 2.00 -7.45 -27.61
C SER A 155 1.88 -6.85 -26.20
N MET A 156 1.24 -5.69 -26.11
CA MET A 156 0.91 -5.05 -24.83
C MET A 156 -0.01 -5.93 -23.98
N GLU A 157 -0.97 -6.61 -24.59
CA GLU A 157 -1.87 -7.55 -23.91
C GLU A 157 -1.11 -8.67 -23.21
N ASN A 158 -0.10 -9.27 -23.86
CA ASN A 158 0.74 -10.29 -23.22
C ASN A 158 1.45 -9.75 -21.98
N MET A 159 1.95 -8.52 -22.04
CA MET A 159 2.62 -7.87 -20.91
C MET A 159 1.66 -7.59 -19.76
N VAL A 160 0.46 -7.09 -20.06
CA VAL A 160 -0.58 -6.80 -19.05
C VAL A 160 -1.02 -8.09 -18.37
N THR A 161 -1.26 -9.16 -19.14
CA THR A 161 -1.63 -10.47 -18.60
C THR A 161 -0.56 -11.03 -17.67
N VAL A 162 0.72 -11.00 -18.09
CA VAL A 162 1.83 -11.47 -17.25
C VAL A 162 2.01 -10.60 -16.01
N GLY A 163 1.87 -9.28 -16.14
CA GLY A 163 1.91 -8.35 -15.02
C GLY A 163 0.82 -8.64 -13.98
N PHE A 164 -0.42 -8.87 -14.44
CA PHE A 164 -1.55 -9.21 -13.57
C PHE A 164 -1.30 -10.52 -12.80
N PHE A 165 -0.87 -11.59 -13.48
CA PHE A 165 -0.55 -12.85 -12.81
C PHE A 165 0.67 -12.74 -11.89
N SER A 166 1.65 -11.88 -12.22
CA SER A 166 2.80 -11.61 -11.35
C SER A 166 2.37 -10.91 -10.06
N CYS A 167 1.47 -9.92 -10.14
CA CYS A 167 0.90 -9.25 -8.97
C CYS A 167 0.12 -10.25 -8.10
N MET A 168 -0.77 -11.04 -8.70
CA MET A 168 -1.54 -12.07 -8.00
C MET A 168 -0.62 -13.10 -7.32
N GLY A 169 0.40 -13.57 -8.03
CA GLY A 169 1.40 -14.50 -7.51
C GLY A 169 2.16 -13.92 -6.32
N MET A 170 2.56 -12.64 -6.40
CA MET A 170 3.24 -11.94 -5.30
C MET A 170 2.39 -11.85 -4.04
N LEU A 171 1.09 -11.57 -4.19
CA LEU A 171 0.14 -11.55 -3.08
C LEU A 171 -0.05 -12.94 -2.48
N CYS A 172 -0.22 -13.98 -3.29
CA CYS A 172 -0.36 -15.35 -2.81
C CYS A 172 0.90 -15.87 -2.08
N ILE A 173 2.10 -15.58 -2.60
CA ILE A 173 3.37 -15.95 -1.96
C ILE A 173 3.50 -15.25 -0.60
N GLY A 174 3.18 -13.95 -0.54
CA GLY A 174 3.16 -13.21 0.71
C GLY A 174 2.17 -13.78 1.72
N ALA A 175 0.93 -13.98 1.28
CA ALA A 175 -0.13 -14.54 2.11
C ALA A 175 0.27 -15.88 2.73
N ALA A 176 0.85 -16.79 1.94
CA ALA A 176 1.31 -18.09 2.42
C ALA A 176 2.46 -17.99 3.45
N ALA A 177 3.37 -17.03 3.27
CA ALA A 177 4.49 -16.82 4.19
C ALA A 177 4.01 -16.15 5.50
N PHE A 178 3.25 -15.06 5.41
CA PHE A 178 2.79 -14.29 6.57
C PHE A 178 1.73 -15.04 7.38
N SER A 179 0.86 -15.85 6.75
CA SER A 179 -0.09 -16.68 7.50
C SER A 179 0.62 -17.67 8.43
N GLN A 180 1.75 -18.23 7.99
CA GLN A 180 2.55 -19.15 8.81
C GLN A 180 3.40 -18.42 9.86
N CYS A 181 3.96 -17.25 9.51
CA CYS A 181 4.87 -16.53 10.39
C CYS A 181 4.15 -15.77 11.52
N GLU A 182 2.97 -15.20 11.23
CA GLU A 182 2.19 -14.37 12.15
C GLU A 182 0.96 -15.10 12.73
N GLU A 183 0.79 -16.39 12.41
CA GLU A 183 -0.35 -17.19 12.88
C GLU A 183 -1.71 -16.63 12.41
N TRP A 184 -1.75 -15.98 11.25
CA TRP A 184 -2.97 -15.42 10.64
C TRP A 184 -3.67 -16.42 9.71
N SER A 185 -4.96 -16.20 9.44
CA SER A 185 -5.63 -16.89 8.34
C SER A 185 -5.01 -16.46 7.00
N PHE A 186 -5.09 -17.33 5.98
CA PHE A 186 -4.59 -16.98 4.63
C PHE A 186 -5.27 -15.72 4.09
N PHE A 187 -6.57 -15.54 4.36
CA PHE A 187 -7.31 -14.35 3.93
C PHE A 187 -6.79 -13.07 4.58
N HIS A 188 -6.58 -13.06 5.90
CA HIS A 188 -6.02 -11.89 6.60
C HIS A 188 -4.59 -11.58 6.13
N ALA A 189 -3.78 -12.61 5.90
CA ALA A 189 -2.43 -12.44 5.36
C ALA A 189 -2.44 -11.91 3.91
N TYR A 190 -3.39 -12.35 3.09
CA TYR A 190 -3.59 -11.84 1.73
C TYR A 190 -4.05 -10.38 1.74
N TYR A 191 -5.02 -10.05 2.59
CA TYR A 191 -5.48 -8.67 2.81
C TYR A 191 -4.33 -7.76 3.28
N TYR A 192 -3.54 -8.21 4.27
CA TYR A 192 -2.33 -7.52 4.70
C TYR A 192 -1.39 -7.24 3.52
N CYS A 193 -1.05 -8.25 2.72
CA CYS A 193 -0.17 -8.08 1.56
C CYS A 193 -0.75 -7.08 0.54
N PHE A 194 -2.05 -7.14 0.28
CA PHE A 194 -2.73 -6.23 -0.64
C PHE A 194 -2.67 -4.78 -0.14
N ILE A 195 -3.08 -4.52 1.10
CA ILE A 195 -3.07 -3.17 1.72
C ILE A 195 -1.65 -2.62 1.84
N THR A 196 -0.67 -3.50 2.08
CA THR A 196 0.75 -3.15 2.13
C THR A 196 1.29 -2.72 0.77
N LEU A 197 1.12 -3.57 -0.26
CA LEU A 197 1.73 -3.34 -1.57
C LEU A 197 0.98 -2.29 -2.41
N THR A 198 -0.25 -1.95 -2.03
CA THR A 198 -0.99 -0.79 -2.56
C THR A 198 -0.70 0.50 -1.81
N THR A 199 0.19 0.47 -0.80
CA THR A 199 0.59 1.62 0.02
C THR A 199 -0.57 2.28 0.78
N ILE A 200 -1.66 1.54 1.03
CA ILE A 200 -2.78 2.02 1.86
C ILE A 200 -2.38 1.95 3.33
N GLY A 201 -1.85 0.79 3.77
CA GLY A 201 -1.26 0.59 5.09
C GLY A 201 -2.11 1.00 6.28
N PHE A 202 -3.33 0.46 6.43
CA PHE A 202 -4.21 0.79 7.56
C PHE A 202 -3.60 0.53 8.94
N GLY A 203 -2.76 -0.50 9.07
CA GLY A 203 -2.08 -0.83 10.33
C GLY A 203 -2.86 -1.73 11.28
N ASP A 204 -4.04 -2.19 10.87
CA ASP A 204 -4.84 -3.24 11.51
C ASP A 204 -4.10 -4.58 11.52
N TYR A 205 -3.36 -4.89 10.45
CA TYR A 205 -2.40 -5.99 10.37
C TYR A 205 -1.00 -5.46 10.09
N VAL A 206 -0.03 -5.81 10.93
CA VAL A 206 1.37 -5.41 10.77
C VAL A 206 2.29 -6.57 11.13
N ALA A 207 3.08 -7.04 10.16
CA ALA A 207 4.09 -8.05 10.40
C ALA A 207 5.20 -7.55 11.33
N LEU A 208 5.93 -8.47 11.96
CA LEU A 208 7.05 -8.23 12.87
C LEU A 208 6.67 -7.64 14.24
N GLN A 209 5.38 -7.53 14.55
CA GLN A 209 4.87 -7.01 15.83
C GLN A 209 4.69 -8.09 16.91
N THR A 210 4.67 -9.37 16.55
CA THR A 210 4.47 -10.46 17.51
C THR A 210 5.74 -10.81 18.28
N LYS A 211 5.62 -10.91 19.62
CA LYS A 211 6.61 -11.53 20.54
C LYS A 211 8.05 -10.99 20.41
N GLY A 212 8.21 -9.72 20.02
CA GLY A 212 9.53 -9.10 19.81
C GLY A 212 10.30 -9.63 18.59
N ALA A 213 9.58 -10.06 17.54
CA ALA A 213 10.16 -10.62 16.31
C ALA A 213 11.24 -9.73 15.69
N LEU A 214 11.06 -8.40 15.73
CA LEU A 214 12.04 -7.39 15.30
C LEU A 214 13.47 -7.61 15.84
N GLN A 215 13.59 -8.11 17.07
CA GLN A 215 14.90 -8.33 17.72
C GLN A 215 15.32 -9.81 17.67
N ARG A 216 14.36 -10.73 17.71
CA ARG A 216 14.63 -12.16 17.89
C ARG A 216 14.71 -12.96 16.60
N LYS A 217 14.14 -12.48 15.50
CA LYS A 217 14.02 -13.21 14.23
C LYS A 217 14.60 -12.41 13.05
N PRO A 218 15.94 -12.20 12.98
CA PRO A 218 16.55 -11.35 11.95
C PRO A 218 16.30 -11.84 10.51
N LEU A 219 16.25 -13.15 10.28
CA LEU A 219 15.92 -13.71 8.96
C LEU A 219 14.50 -13.37 8.51
N TYR A 220 13.54 -13.39 9.45
CA TYR A 220 12.15 -13.02 9.15
C TYR A 220 12.00 -11.51 8.90
N VAL A 221 12.75 -10.69 9.64
CA VAL A 221 12.85 -9.24 9.39
C VAL A 221 13.39 -8.97 7.98
N ALA A 222 14.50 -9.61 7.62
CA ALA A 222 15.10 -9.46 6.30
C ALA A 222 14.15 -9.93 5.18
N PHE A 223 13.48 -11.07 5.36
CA PHE A 223 12.45 -11.55 4.45
C PHE A 223 11.33 -10.52 4.27
N SER A 224 10.81 -9.96 5.36
CA SER A 224 9.69 -9.00 5.33
C SER A 224 10.08 -7.71 4.60
N PHE A 225 11.28 -7.18 4.85
CA PHE A 225 11.77 -5.99 4.14
C PHE A 225 11.95 -6.26 2.65
N MET A 226 12.56 -7.40 2.30
CA MET A 226 12.73 -7.79 0.90
C MET A 226 11.39 -8.02 0.20
N TYR A 227 10.42 -8.64 0.88
CA TYR A 227 9.08 -8.84 0.36
C TYR A 227 8.41 -7.52 0.01
N ILE A 228 8.45 -6.54 0.92
CA ILE A 228 7.84 -5.21 0.69
C ILE A 228 8.53 -4.52 -0.49
N LEU A 229 9.86 -4.47 -0.53
CA LEU A 229 10.60 -3.77 -1.59
C LEU A 229 10.41 -4.42 -2.96
N VAL A 230 10.46 -5.75 -3.04
CA VAL A 230 10.24 -6.49 -4.29
C VAL A 230 8.78 -6.39 -4.71
N GLY A 231 7.84 -6.57 -3.77
CA GLY A 231 6.41 -6.48 -4.04
C GLY A 231 5.99 -5.11 -4.57
N LEU A 232 6.48 -4.03 -3.97
CA LEU A 232 6.26 -2.67 -4.46
C LEU A 232 6.87 -2.45 -5.85
N THR A 233 8.01 -3.08 -6.14
CA THR A 233 8.58 -3.06 -7.49
C THR A 233 7.69 -3.78 -8.50
N VAL A 234 7.06 -4.91 -8.13
CA VAL A 234 6.13 -5.66 -8.99
C VAL A 234 4.86 -4.85 -9.26
N ILE A 235 4.23 -4.30 -8.22
CA ILE A 235 3.05 -3.43 -8.38
C ILE A 235 3.43 -2.18 -9.18
N GLY A 236 4.55 -1.54 -8.86
CA GLY A 236 5.08 -0.39 -9.58
C GLY A 236 5.30 -0.68 -11.06
N ALA A 237 5.93 -1.81 -11.41
CA ALA A 237 6.11 -2.22 -12.81
C ALA A 237 4.77 -2.36 -13.56
N PHE A 238 3.76 -2.92 -12.90
CA PHE A 238 2.41 -3.03 -13.47
C PHE A 238 1.74 -1.67 -13.67
N LEU A 239 1.83 -0.78 -12.67
CA LEU A 239 1.33 0.59 -12.77
C LEU A 239 2.04 1.38 -13.88
N ASN A 240 3.35 1.19 -14.07
CA ASN A 240 4.10 1.85 -15.15
C ASN A 240 3.61 1.40 -16.53
N LEU A 241 3.27 0.11 -16.66
CA LEU A 241 2.77 -0.44 -17.90
C LEU A 241 1.37 0.09 -18.25
N VAL A 242 0.48 0.19 -17.26
CA VAL A 242 -0.94 0.47 -17.48
C VAL A 242 -1.28 1.95 -17.29
N VAL A 243 -0.84 2.57 -16.20
CA VAL A 243 -1.29 3.89 -15.74
C VAL A 243 -0.43 5.02 -16.31
N LEU A 244 0.90 4.83 -16.38
CA LEU A 244 1.80 5.91 -16.80
C LEU A 244 1.48 6.45 -18.20
N ARG A 245 1.02 5.57 -19.11
CA ARG A 245 0.60 5.95 -20.46
C ARG A 245 -0.60 6.90 -20.47
N PHE A 246 -1.54 6.75 -19.54
CA PHE A 246 -2.69 7.66 -19.43
C PHE A 246 -2.28 9.03 -18.89
N LEU A 247 -1.29 9.08 -17.99
CA LEU A 247 -0.78 10.33 -17.44
C LEU A 247 -0.07 11.18 -18.51
N THR A 248 0.72 10.55 -19.39
CA THR A 248 1.42 11.26 -20.47
C THR A 248 0.51 11.68 -21.63
N MET A 249 -0.70 11.12 -21.76
CA MET A 249 -1.62 11.52 -22.84
C MET A 249 -2.10 12.97 -22.71
N ASN A 250 -2.18 13.54 -21.50
CA ASN A 250 -2.55 14.95 -21.31
C ASN A 250 -1.50 15.89 -21.94
N SER A 251 -0.22 15.65 -21.64
CA SER A 251 0.87 16.49 -22.16
C SER A 251 1.09 16.29 -23.66
N GLU A 252 0.87 15.09 -24.19
CA GLU A 252 0.90 14.84 -25.64
C GLU A 252 -0.20 15.62 -26.38
N ASP A 253 -1.43 15.64 -25.85
CA ASP A 253 -2.52 16.43 -26.44
C ASP A 253 -2.21 17.94 -26.39
N GLU A 254 -1.62 18.45 -25.30
CA GLU A 254 -1.21 19.86 -25.20
C GLU A 254 -0.11 20.23 -26.19
N ARG A 255 0.86 19.34 -26.38
CA ARG A 255 1.94 19.54 -27.36
C ARG A 255 1.39 19.57 -28.78
N ARG A 256 0.46 18.67 -29.12
CA ARG A 256 -0.23 18.66 -30.43
C ARG A 256 -1.01 19.95 -30.66
N ASP A 257 -1.79 20.39 -29.67
CA ASP A 257 -2.55 21.65 -29.76
C ASP A 257 -1.63 22.89 -29.91
N ALA A 258 -0.41 22.83 -29.39
CA ALA A 258 0.59 23.89 -29.54
C ALA A 258 1.27 23.86 -30.92
N GLU A 259 1.62 22.67 -31.41
CA GLU A 259 2.16 22.45 -32.75
C GLU A 259 1.16 22.87 -33.84
N GLU A 260 -0.13 22.55 -33.70
CA GLU A 260 -1.20 23.00 -34.61
C GLU A 260 -1.42 24.51 -34.59
N ARG A 261 -1.32 25.16 -33.42
CA ARG A 261 -1.42 26.62 -33.33
C ARG A 261 -0.23 27.33 -33.96
N ALA A 262 0.97 26.76 -33.81
CA ALA A 262 2.18 27.30 -34.43
C ALA A 262 2.14 27.19 -35.97
N SER A 263 1.61 26.09 -36.51
CA SER A 263 1.47 25.92 -37.96
C SER A 263 0.41 26.84 -38.58
N LEU A 264 -0.68 27.13 -37.85
CA LEU A 264 -1.71 28.08 -38.29
C LEU A 264 -1.27 29.55 -38.23
N ALA A 265 -0.32 29.90 -37.35
CA ALA A 265 0.20 31.27 -37.23
C ALA A 265 1.35 31.60 -38.21
N GLY A 266 1.90 30.58 -38.88
CA GLY A 266 3.00 30.71 -39.85
C GLY A 266 2.56 30.82 -41.31
N ASN A 267 1.26 30.75 -41.61
CA ASN A 267 0.63 30.97 -42.92
C ASN A 267 -0.17 32.27 -42.92
#